data_AF-A0A8C0VQV3-F1
#
_entry.id   AF-A0A8C0VQV3-F1
#
_cell.length_a   1.000
_cell.length_b   1.000
_cell.length_c   1.000
_cell.angle_alpha   90.00
_cell.angle_beta   90.00
_cell.angle_gamma   90.00
#
_symmetry.space_group_name_H-M   'P 1'
#
loop_
_entity.id
_entity.type
_entity.pdbx_description
1 polymer ?
#
loop_
_entity_poly.entity_id
_entity_poly.type
_entity_poly.pdbx_seq_one_letter_code
_entity_poly.pdbx_strand_id
1 'polypeptide(L)'
;FPTHSPYPEIPPCASLHQHPAPRPDVPQQARRGLGREKPGTGGSPGQALRTGSITVSVAVLGPRFRKLKIGAGHRLDVKASGVFGGSGPGAAHFFDNLHSLSFFQVYTVGGLFGKATDDFSDTGNLVEKTTFDHITREKLERILAVIQGTNQKALLMYSNIDMKTQEAYELAVKGLIRPMGKSPPIITAVRCIQFALPEFQLEIHCLHETQQYLRKLVHEIGLELKSSAVCTQVRRIRDGVFTVDDALPRTQWNLQSIQEAIRNCQLKVETELEKTLGHGENSPVHQLGGDMAEHARQERP
;
A
#
# COMPACT_ATOMS: atom_id res chain seq x y z
N PHE A 1 55.91 -2.43 -31.55
CA PHE A 1 54.93 -1.33 -31.49
C PHE A 1 53.69 -1.79 -30.75
N PRO A 2 53.51 -1.39 -29.47
CA PRO A 2 52.18 -1.18 -28.92
C PRO A 2 52.02 0.31 -28.58
N THR A 3 50.97 0.91 -29.10
CA THR A 3 50.59 2.31 -28.88
C THR A 3 49.71 2.46 -27.65
N HIS A 4 49.97 3.57 -26.95
CA HIS A 4 49.45 4.03 -25.68
C HIS A 4 47.92 4.22 -25.61
N SER A 5 47.37 3.95 -24.42
CA SER A 5 46.12 4.52 -23.91
C SER A 5 46.46 5.70 -22.98
N PRO A 6 45.81 6.87 -23.06
CA PRO A 6 46.11 8.02 -22.21
C PRO A 6 45.01 8.22 -21.15
N TYR A 7 45.22 7.71 -19.93
CA TYR A 7 44.54 8.23 -18.75
C TYR A 7 45.54 8.26 -17.58
N PRO A 8 45.74 9.40 -16.89
CA PRO A 8 46.66 9.49 -15.78
C PRO A 8 46.08 8.81 -14.53
N GLU A 9 46.89 7.95 -13.92
CA GLU A 9 46.69 7.36 -12.60
C GLU A 9 46.63 8.45 -11.53
N ILE A 10 45.60 8.40 -10.68
CA ILE A 10 45.42 9.30 -9.53
C ILE A 10 46.10 8.66 -8.31
N PRO A 11 46.96 9.37 -7.56
CA PRO A 11 47.67 8.82 -6.41
C PRO A 11 46.75 8.62 -5.18
N PRO A 12 47.07 7.68 -4.27
CA PRO A 12 46.31 7.47 -3.04
C PRO A 12 46.55 8.62 -2.07
N CYS A 13 45.53 9.45 -1.85
CA CYS A 13 45.63 10.56 -0.91
C CYS A 13 45.41 10.09 0.52
N ALA A 14 46.34 10.52 1.37
CA ALA A 14 46.52 10.15 2.76
C ALA A 14 45.35 10.57 3.67
N SER A 15 45.18 9.76 4.71
CA SER A 15 44.39 10.00 5.92
C SER A 15 44.70 11.36 6.58
N LEU A 16 43.70 12.25 6.59
CA LEU A 16 43.65 13.43 7.45
C LEU A 16 42.45 13.30 8.38
N HIS A 17 42.75 13.06 9.66
CA HIS A 17 41.81 13.19 10.76
C HIS A 17 41.34 14.65 10.86
N GLN A 18 40.04 14.88 10.63
CA GLN A 18 39.37 16.11 11.03
C GLN A 18 38.27 15.75 12.03
N HIS A 19 38.37 16.31 13.23
CA HIS A 19 37.35 16.24 14.28
C HIS A 19 36.06 16.93 13.80
N PRO A 20 34.87 16.32 13.98
CA PRO A 20 33.61 17.01 13.73
C PRO A 20 33.23 17.94 14.89
N ALA A 21 32.81 19.16 14.56
CA ALA A 21 32.18 20.13 15.46
C ALA A 21 30.84 19.58 16.04
N PRO A 22 30.43 20.01 17.26
CA PRO A 22 29.27 19.45 17.95
C PRO A 22 27.96 19.82 17.25
N ARG A 23 27.07 18.83 17.09
CA ARG A 23 25.71 19.01 16.57
C ARG A 23 24.78 19.49 17.70
N PRO A 24 23.78 20.35 17.42
CA PRO A 24 22.77 20.71 18.40
C PRO A 24 21.85 19.51 18.70
N ASP A 25 21.51 19.36 19.98
CA ASP A 25 20.77 18.24 20.55
C ASP A 25 19.39 18.02 19.89
N VAL A 26 19.21 16.83 19.34
CA VAL A 26 17.90 16.29 18.93
C VAL A 26 17.26 15.65 20.17
N PRO A 27 15.99 15.92 20.51
CA PRO A 27 15.37 15.29 21.67
C PRO A 27 15.29 13.78 21.48
N GLN A 28 16.05 13.03 22.28
CA GLN A 28 15.94 11.58 22.39
C GLN A 28 14.52 11.23 22.83
N GLN A 29 13.72 10.67 21.91
CA GLN A 29 12.51 9.95 22.28
C GLN A 29 12.94 8.71 23.06
N ALA A 30 12.78 8.78 24.39
CA ALA A 30 13.06 7.70 25.30
C ALA A 30 12.28 6.44 24.89
N ARG A 31 12.98 5.42 24.37
CA ARG A 31 12.52 4.03 24.38
C ARG A 31 12.45 3.58 25.84
N ARG A 32 11.29 3.78 26.48
CA ARG A 32 10.99 3.14 27.77
C ARG A 32 10.72 1.65 27.52
N GLY A 33 11.47 0.82 28.25
CA GLY A 33 11.57 -0.62 28.05
C GLY A 33 10.24 -1.36 28.06
N LEU A 34 10.14 -2.34 27.16
CA LEU A 34 9.23 -3.47 27.24
C LEU A 34 9.48 -4.19 28.56
N GLY A 35 8.51 -4.13 29.47
CA GLY A 35 8.46 -5.02 30.60
C GLY A 35 8.29 -6.46 30.11
N ARG A 36 9.15 -7.35 30.61
CA ARG A 36 8.97 -8.81 30.54
C ARG A 36 7.60 -9.17 31.12
N GLU A 37 6.72 -9.75 30.32
CA GLU A 37 5.62 -10.58 30.83
C GLU A 37 6.11 -12.04 30.89
N LYS A 38 5.84 -12.71 32.02
CA LYS A 38 6.11 -14.13 32.24
C LYS A 38 5.09 -14.99 31.50
N PRO A 39 5.44 -16.24 31.11
CA PRO A 39 4.55 -17.15 30.39
C PRO A 39 3.52 -17.77 31.35
N GLY A 40 2.25 -17.75 30.96
CA GLY A 40 1.16 -18.33 31.74
C GLY A 40 -0.03 -18.70 30.86
N THR A 41 -0.14 -20.01 30.61
CA THR A 41 -1.35 -20.79 30.26
C THR A 41 -2.08 -20.48 28.95
N GLY A 42 -2.24 -21.56 28.16
CA GLY A 42 -2.67 -21.53 26.77
C GLY A 42 -4.11 -21.05 26.56
N GLY A 43 -4.27 -20.20 25.55
CA GLY A 43 -5.53 -19.82 24.96
C GLY A 43 -5.47 -20.09 23.46
N SER A 44 -6.44 -20.84 22.97
CA SER A 44 -6.61 -21.31 21.60
C SER A 44 -6.71 -20.17 20.56
N PRO A 45 -6.30 -20.40 19.30
CA PRO A 45 -6.30 -19.39 18.24
C PRO A 45 -7.70 -19.25 17.63
N GLY A 46 -8.60 -18.55 18.32
CA GLY A 46 -10.00 -18.40 17.85
C GLY A 46 -10.67 -17.05 18.14
N GLN A 47 -9.98 -16.09 18.75
CA GLN A 47 -10.59 -14.81 19.15
C GLN A 47 -10.02 -13.64 18.34
N ALA A 48 -10.38 -13.53 17.06
CA ALA A 48 -9.97 -12.38 16.22
C ALA A 48 -11.13 -11.53 15.68
N LEU A 49 -12.38 -11.98 15.72
CA LEU A 49 -13.56 -11.16 15.42
C LEU A 49 -14.61 -11.30 16.53
N ARG A 50 -14.37 -10.64 17.66
CA ARG A 50 -15.48 -10.18 18.48
C ARG A 50 -15.42 -8.66 18.48
N THR A 51 -16.40 -8.03 17.82
CA THR A 51 -16.75 -6.65 18.12
C THR A 51 -17.06 -6.59 19.61
N GLY A 52 -16.07 -6.16 20.40
CA GLY A 52 -16.34 -5.66 21.73
C GLY A 52 -17.37 -4.57 21.55
N SER A 53 -18.59 -4.82 22.01
CA SER A 53 -19.65 -3.83 22.06
C SER A 53 -19.07 -2.62 22.78
N ILE A 54 -18.84 -1.52 22.06
CA ILE A 54 -18.50 -0.24 22.69
C ILE A 54 -19.82 0.32 23.26
N THR A 55 -20.44 -0.41 24.18
CA THR A 55 -21.46 0.14 25.05
C THR A 55 -20.72 0.67 26.26
N VAL A 56 -20.20 1.89 26.15
CA VAL A 56 -19.60 2.57 27.30
C VAL A 56 -20.60 3.60 27.79
N SER A 57 -21.29 3.26 28.87
CA SER A 57 -22.12 4.19 29.63
C SER A 57 -21.28 5.41 30.01
N VAL A 58 -21.71 6.58 29.55
CA VAL A 58 -21.00 7.89 29.61
C VAL A 58 -20.64 8.33 31.04
N ALA A 59 -21.22 7.73 32.07
CA ALA A 59 -21.12 8.18 33.46
C ALA A 59 -19.79 7.85 34.17
N VAL A 60 -18.96 6.91 33.68
CA VAL A 60 -17.74 6.49 34.40
C VAL A 60 -16.56 6.30 33.45
N LEU A 61 -15.89 7.38 33.07
CA LEU A 61 -14.66 7.28 32.29
C LEU A 61 -13.61 8.32 32.72
N GLY A 62 -12.53 7.82 33.34
CA GLY A 62 -11.32 8.61 33.60
C GLY A 62 -10.61 9.05 32.31
N PRO A 63 -9.59 9.93 32.39
CA PRO A 63 -8.95 10.58 31.23
C PRO A 63 -8.44 9.63 30.13
N ARG A 64 -8.18 8.36 30.46
CA ARG A 64 -7.68 7.33 29.54
C ARG A 64 -8.69 6.92 28.48
N PHE A 65 -9.99 7.09 28.73
CA PHE A 65 -11.05 6.70 27.80
C PHE A 65 -11.57 7.87 26.96
N ARG A 66 -10.94 9.05 27.05
CA ARG A 66 -11.21 10.20 26.17
C ARG A 66 -10.43 10.16 24.86
N LYS A 67 -9.52 9.20 24.69
CA LYS A 67 -8.63 9.10 23.52
C LYS A 67 -8.70 7.70 22.91
N LEU A 68 -9.22 7.61 21.70
CA LEU A 68 -9.15 6.41 20.89
C LEU A 68 -7.78 6.35 20.20
N LYS A 69 -7.00 5.29 20.46
CA LYS A 69 -5.76 5.05 19.70
C LYS A 69 -6.12 4.31 18.41
N ILE A 70 -5.67 4.85 17.28
CA ILE A 70 -5.88 4.24 15.96
C ILE A 70 -4.49 4.04 15.34
N GLY A 71 -4.19 2.80 14.95
CA GLY A 71 -3.03 2.47 14.11
C GLY A 71 -3.39 2.65 12.63
N ALA A 72 -2.44 3.10 11.82
CA ALA A 72 -2.61 3.14 10.37
C ALA A 72 -2.02 1.84 9.78
N GLY A 73 -2.76 1.20 8.87
CA GLY A 73 -2.26 0.08 8.07
C GLY A 73 -1.36 0.59 6.95
N HIS A 74 -1.92 0.77 5.75
CA HIS A 74 -1.20 1.33 4.61
C HIS A 74 -1.11 2.85 4.69
N ARG A 75 -0.02 3.38 5.24
CA ARG A 75 0.23 4.83 5.28
C ARG A 75 0.32 5.44 3.88
N LEU A 76 -0.33 6.57 3.71
CA LEU A 76 -0.10 7.49 2.60
C LEU A 76 1.02 8.45 2.98
N ASP A 77 1.82 8.87 2.00
CA ASP A 77 2.79 9.95 2.21
C ASP A 77 2.09 11.32 2.32
N VAL A 78 2.84 12.37 2.65
CA VAL A 78 2.31 13.72 2.87
C VAL A 78 1.81 14.37 1.58
N LYS A 79 2.32 13.95 0.41
CA LYS A 79 1.96 14.51 -0.90
C LYS A 79 0.80 13.75 -1.57
N ALA A 80 0.44 12.59 -1.03
CA ALA A 80 -0.65 11.75 -1.49
C ALA A 80 -1.92 11.99 -0.68
N SER A 81 -3.05 11.65 -1.29
CA SER A 81 -4.37 11.74 -0.69
C SER A 81 -5.15 10.45 -0.91
N GLY A 82 -6.32 10.34 -0.28
CA GLY A 82 -7.26 9.27 -0.53
C GLY A 82 -7.47 8.32 0.64
N VAL A 83 -7.91 7.11 0.32
CA VAL A 83 -8.35 6.11 1.30
C VAL A 83 -7.15 5.54 2.01
N PHE A 84 -7.24 5.32 3.32
CA PHE A 84 -6.28 4.47 4.04
C PHE A 84 -6.98 3.73 5.17
N GLY A 85 -6.59 2.48 5.39
CA GLY A 85 -7.09 1.68 6.51
C GLY A 85 -6.51 2.14 7.86
N GLY A 86 -7.39 2.33 8.85
CA GLY A 86 -7.03 2.49 10.26
C GLY A 86 -7.64 1.37 11.12
N SER A 87 -6.97 0.99 12.21
CA SER A 87 -7.42 -0.07 13.13
C SER A 87 -7.31 0.38 14.57
N GLY A 88 -8.23 -0.11 15.38
CA GLY A 88 -8.20 0.11 16.82
C GLY A 88 -7.05 -0.61 17.52
N PRO A 89 -6.83 -0.34 18.80
CA PRO A 89 -5.85 -1.06 19.61
C PRO A 89 -6.26 -2.54 19.71
N GLY A 90 -5.33 -3.46 19.46
CA GLY A 90 -5.58 -4.92 19.47
C GLY A 90 -5.91 -5.53 18.11
N ALA A 91 -6.24 -4.70 17.11
CA ALA A 91 -6.46 -5.14 15.72
C ALA A 91 -5.25 -4.86 14.81
N ALA A 92 -4.04 -4.78 15.36
CA ALA A 92 -2.82 -4.58 14.57
C ALA A 92 -2.57 -5.76 13.62
N HIS A 93 -2.81 -6.99 14.09
CA HIS A 93 -2.72 -8.20 13.29
C HIS A 93 -3.68 -8.23 12.10
N PHE A 94 -4.77 -7.47 12.14
CA PHE A 94 -5.69 -7.36 11.00
C PHE A 94 -4.98 -6.78 9.78
N PHE A 95 -4.20 -5.70 9.94
CA PHE A 95 -3.46 -5.16 8.81
C PHE A 95 -2.24 -5.98 8.42
N ASP A 96 -1.59 -6.68 9.35
CA ASP A 96 -0.53 -7.62 8.98
C ASP A 96 -1.08 -8.75 8.11
N ASN A 97 -2.29 -9.23 8.42
CA ASN A 97 -3.01 -10.19 7.57
C ASN A 97 -3.47 -9.56 6.25
N LEU A 98 -3.99 -8.32 6.24
CA LEU A 98 -4.34 -7.66 4.97
C LEU A 98 -3.11 -7.39 4.09
N HIS A 99 -1.95 -7.09 4.70
CA HIS A 99 -0.67 -6.94 4.00
C HIS A 99 -0.21 -8.26 3.41
N SER A 100 -0.35 -9.39 4.13
CA SER A 100 0.01 -10.70 3.60
C SER A 100 -0.91 -11.15 2.46
N LEU A 101 -2.16 -10.66 2.45
CA LEU A 101 -3.14 -10.96 1.40
C LEU A 101 -2.91 -10.19 0.08
N SER A 102 -1.90 -9.30 0.01
CA SER A 102 -1.50 -8.61 -1.23
C SER A 102 -2.71 -8.00 -1.97
N PHE A 103 -3.51 -7.20 -1.28
CA PHE A 103 -4.69 -6.59 -1.87
C PHE A 103 -4.31 -5.58 -2.96
N PHE A 104 -5.16 -5.49 -3.99
CA PHE A 104 -5.03 -4.45 -4.99
C PHE A 104 -5.28 -3.08 -4.40
N GLN A 105 -4.41 -2.15 -4.78
CA GLN A 105 -4.56 -0.74 -4.49
C GLN A 105 -4.76 -0.03 -5.83
N VAL A 106 -5.72 0.90 -5.87
CA VAL A 106 -6.03 1.64 -7.09
C VAL A 106 -5.79 3.11 -6.84
N TYR A 107 -5.05 3.74 -7.74
CA TYR A 107 -4.67 5.14 -7.67
C TYR A 107 -5.12 5.90 -8.90
N THR A 108 -5.50 7.13 -8.67
CA THR A 108 -5.51 8.18 -9.67
C THR A 108 -4.22 8.97 -9.55
N VAL A 109 -3.43 9.01 -10.62
CA VAL A 109 -2.12 9.68 -10.66
C VAL A 109 -2.12 10.75 -11.74
N GLY A 110 -1.87 11.99 -11.35
CA GLY A 110 -1.72 13.13 -12.24
C GLY A 110 -0.27 13.34 -12.64
N GLY A 111 -0.05 13.72 -13.89
CA GLY A 111 1.26 14.05 -14.44
C GLY A 111 1.22 15.31 -15.30
N LEU A 112 2.38 15.96 -15.38
CA LEU A 112 2.62 17.16 -16.19
C LEU A 112 3.87 16.95 -17.04
N PHE A 113 3.73 17.02 -18.36
CA PHE A 113 4.85 16.93 -19.30
C PHE A 113 5.66 18.24 -19.38
N GLY A 114 6.90 18.14 -19.86
CA GLY A 114 7.79 19.28 -20.13
C GLY A 114 8.55 19.81 -18.91
N LYS A 115 8.45 19.13 -17.77
CA LYS A 115 9.12 19.51 -16.52
C LYS A 115 9.77 18.27 -15.89
N ALA A 116 10.97 18.41 -15.35
CA ALA A 116 11.62 17.43 -14.48
C ALA A 116 12.02 18.09 -13.16
N THR A 117 11.90 17.35 -12.06
CA THR A 117 12.31 17.79 -10.71
C THR A 117 13.11 16.69 -10.01
N ASP A 118 13.86 17.08 -8.99
CA ASP A 118 14.74 16.20 -8.21
C ASP A 118 14.00 15.07 -7.47
N ASP A 119 12.78 15.34 -7.01
CA ASP A 119 11.96 14.38 -6.25
C ASP A 119 10.77 13.81 -7.04
N PHE A 120 10.74 14.05 -8.36
CA PHE A 120 9.68 13.67 -9.28
C PHE A 120 8.29 14.24 -8.97
N SER A 121 8.20 15.20 -8.04
CA SER A 121 6.96 15.92 -7.73
C SER A 121 6.96 17.31 -8.36
N ASP A 122 5.77 17.86 -8.61
CA ASP A 122 5.60 19.22 -9.11
C ASP A 122 6.21 20.31 -8.21
N THR A 123 6.24 20.07 -6.90
CA THR A 123 6.83 20.93 -5.84
C THR A 123 8.35 20.82 -5.69
N GLY A 124 9.01 19.86 -6.33
CA GLY A 124 10.46 19.67 -6.23
C GLY A 124 11.28 20.78 -6.92
N ASN A 125 12.60 20.75 -6.72
CA ASN A 125 13.50 21.68 -7.40
C ASN A 125 13.55 21.36 -8.89
N LEU A 126 13.39 22.37 -9.74
CA LEU A 126 13.44 22.20 -11.19
C LEU A 126 14.84 21.73 -11.62
N VAL A 127 14.88 20.59 -12.30
CA VAL A 127 16.11 20.03 -12.89
C VAL A 127 16.19 20.36 -14.37
N GLU A 128 15.09 20.18 -15.10
CA GLU A 128 15.06 20.33 -16.56
C GLU A 128 13.68 20.77 -17.06
N LYS A 129 13.66 21.45 -18.21
CA LYS A 129 12.46 21.70 -19.01
C LYS A 129 12.65 21.13 -20.41
N THR A 130 11.61 20.49 -20.93
CA THR A 130 11.63 19.81 -22.23
C THR A 130 10.37 20.17 -23.02
N THR A 131 10.43 20.00 -24.34
CA THR A 131 9.27 20.18 -25.21
C THR A 131 8.33 18.97 -25.11
N PHE A 132 7.04 19.20 -25.35
CA PHE A 132 6.00 18.17 -25.23
C PHE A 132 5.01 18.18 -26.40
N ASP A 133 5.17 19.07 -27.38
CA ASP A 133 4.25 19.23 -28.52
C ASP A 133 4.15 17.97 -29.40
N HIS A 134 5.18 17.13 -29.38
CA HIS A 134 5.22 15.87 -30.13
C HIS A 134 4.47 14.72 -29.43
N ILE A 135 4.02 14.90 -28.19
CA ILE A 135 3.35 13.85 -27.41
C ILE A 135 1.89 13.76 -27.85
N THR A 136 1.43 12.56 -28.14
CA THR A 136 0.02 12.29 -28.48
C THR A 136 -0.53 11.21 -27.57
N ARG A 137 -1.87 11.13 -27.48
CA ARG A 137 -2.54 10.12 -26.67
C ARG A 137 -2.13 8.70 -27.08
N GLU A 138 -2.00 8.45 -28.39
CA GLU A 138 -1.63 7.15 -28.93
C GLU A 138 -0.18 6.78 -28.60
N LYS A 139 0.73 7.76 -28.50
CA LYS A 139 2.10 7.49 -28.04
C LYS A 139 2.10 7.10 -26.56
N LEU A 140 1.36 7.84 -25.73
CA LEU A 140 1.20 7.52 -24.31
C LEU A 140 0.62 6.11 -24.13
N GLU A 141 -0.49 5.79 -24.79
CA GLU A 141 -1.14 4.49 -24.70
C GLU A 141 -0.22 3.32 -25.10
N ARG A 142 0.64 3.50 -26.11
CA ARG A 142 1.66 2.49 -26.47
C ARG A 142 2.65 2.24 -25.32
N ILE A 143 3.15 3.30 -24.67
CA ILE A 143 4.05 3.17 -23.52
C ILE A 143 3.34 2.47 -22.35
N LEU A 144 2.08 2.86 -22.06
CA LEU A 144 1.29 2.22 -21.01
C LEU A 144 1.07 0.72 -21.28
N ALA A 145 0.84 0.32 -22.53
CA ALA A 145 0.72 -1.08 -22.91
C ALA A 145 2.02 -1.87 -22.68
N VAL A 146 3.19 -1.27 -22.96
CA VAL A 146 4.50 -1.89 -22.68
C VAL A 146 4.72 -2.05 -21.17
N ILE A 147 4.39 -1.02 -20.38
CA ILE A 147 4.46 -1.08 -18.91
C ILE A 147 3.57 -2.20 -18.39
N GLN A 148 2.33 -2.28 -18.86
CA GLN A 148 1.39 -3.31 -18.45
C GLN A 148 1.87 -4.72 -18.82
N GLY A 149 2.36 -4.94 -20.04
CA GLY A 149 2.90 -6.23 -20.46
C GLY A 149 4.13 -6.67 -19.65
N THR A 150 5.04 -5.72 -19.35
CA THR A 150 6.23 -5.97 -18.53
C THR A 150 5.85 -6.37 -17.11
N ASN A 151 4.88 -5.67 -16.51
CA ASN A 151 4.40 -5.97 -15.17
C ASN A 151 3.57 -7.26 -15.10
N GLN A 152 2.83 -7.61 -16.15
CA GLN A 152 2.15 -8.91 -16.24
C GLN A 152 3.16 -10.06 -16.18
N LYS A 153 4.28 -9.95 -16.90
CA LYS A 153 5.36 -10.94 -16.81
C LYS A 153 5.97 -11.00 -15.40
N ALA A 154 6.18 -9.84 -14.76
CA ALA A 154 6.66 -9.77 -13.39
C ALA A 154 5.68 -10.45 -12.41
N LEU A 155 4.38 -10.20 -12.55
CA LEU A 155 3.35 -10.83 -11.73
C LEU A 155 3.41 -12.36 -11.78
N LEU A 156 3.51 -12.93 -12.99
CA LEU A 156 3.64 -14.37 -13.18
C LEU A 156 4.94 -14.93 -12.60
N MET A 157 6.04 -14.18 -12.71
CA MET A 157 7.33 -14.57 -12.15
C MET A 157 7.30 -14.61 -10.61
N TYR A 158 6.67 -13.62 -9.97
CA TYR A 158 6.62 -13.50 -8.52
C TYR A 158 5.49 -14.32 -7.88
N SER A 159 4.54 -14.86 -8.65
CA SER A 159 3.46 -15.67 -8.09
C SER A 159 3.87 -17.10 -7.76
N ASN A 160 5.06 -17.58 -8.16
CA ASN A 160 5.51 -18.97 -7.96
C ASN A 160 4.50 -20.04 -8.43
N ILE A 161 3.63 -19.69 -9.38
CA ILE A 161 2.62 -20.59 -9.94
C ILE A 161 3.18 -21.22 -11.21
N ASP A 162 3.09 -22.55 -11.33
CA ASP A 162 3.38 -23.21 -12.60
C ASP A 162 2.23 -23.01 -13.58
N MET A 163 2.46 -22.14 -14.57
CA MET A 163 1.49 -21.78 -15.61
C MET A 163 1.02 -22.96 -16.47
N LYS A 164 1.66 -24.12 -16.38
CA LYS A 164 1.24 -25.35 -17.07
C LYS A 164 0.14 -26.11 -16.33
N THR A 165 -0.20 -25.69 -15.11
CA THR A 165 -1.20 -26.38 -14.28
C THR A 165 -2.61 -25.84 -14.52
N GLN A 166 -3.61 -26.70 -14.29
CA GLN A 166 -5.01 -26.29 -14.35
C GLN A 166 -5.35 -25.25 -13.28
N GLU A 167 -4.73 -25.34 -12.09
CA GLU A 167 -4.88 -24.38 -11.00
C GLU A 167 -4.44 -22.96 -11.42
N ALA A 168 -3.32 -22.85 -12.14
CA ALA A 168 -2.85 -21.58 -12.68
C ALA A 168 -3.88 -20.94 -13.64
N TYR A 169 -4.49 -21.76 -14.50
CA TYR A 169 -5.53 -21.31 -15.41
C TYR A 169 -6.77 -20.83 -14.65
N GLU A 170 -7.22 -21.57 -13.64
CA GLU A 170 -8.35 -21.18 -12.80
C GLU A 170 -8.09 -19.87 -12.06
N LEU A 171 -6.89 -19.69 -11.50
CA LEU A 171 -6.49 -18.44 -10.84
C LEU A 171 -6.41 -17.26 -11.82
N ALA A 172 -5.92 -17.49 -13.04
CA ALA A 172 -5.86 -16.47 -14.09
C ALA A 172 -7.26 -16.01 -14.50
N VAL A 173 -8.19 -16.95 -14.74
CA VAL A 173 -9.57 -16.66 -15.12
C VAL A 173 -10.31 -15.93 -13.99
N LYS A 174 -10.05 -16.30 -12.73
CA LYS A 174 -10.63 -15.62 -11.56
C LYS A 174 -9.96 -14.27 -11.24
N GLY A 175 -8.84 -13.93 -11.89
CA GLY A 175 -8.06 -12.71 -11.59
C GLY A 175 -7.40 -12.73 -10.20
N LEU A 176 -7.15 -13.93 -9.66
CA LEU A 176 -6.61 -14.15 -8.31
C LEU A 176 -5.09 -14.35 -8.28
N ILE A 177 -4.40 -14.19 -9.41
CA ILE A 177 -2.94 -14.25 -9.43
C ILE A 177 -2.39 -13.11 -8.56
N ARG A 178 -1.58 -13.47 -7.57
CA ARG A 178 -0.91 -12.56 -6.64
C ARG A 178 0.56 -12.97 -6.49
N PRO A 179 1.46 -12.00 -6.24
CA PRO A 179 2.83 -12.31 -5.89
C PRO A 179 2.87 -13.07 -4.56
N MET A 180 3.70 -14.11 -4.50
CA MET A 180 3.91 -14.91 -3.29
C MET A 180 5.15 -14.38 -2.57
N GLY A 181 4.95 -13.80 -1.40
CA GLY A 181 6.02 -13.22 -0.59
C GLY A 181 6.47 -11.84 -1.07
N LYS A 182 7.76 -11.53 -0.92
CA LYS A 182 8.29 -10.21 -1.25
C LYS A 182 8.45 -10.05 -2.76
N SER A 183 7.77 -9.07 -3.35
CA SER A 183 7.96 -8.66 -4.74
C SER A 183 8.28 -7.17 -4.82
N PRO A 184 8.89 -6.69 -5.92
CA PRO A 184 8.85 -5.26 -6.25
C PRO A 184 7.39 -4.79 -6.45
N PRO A 185 7.15 -3.47 -6.53
CA PRO A 185 5.87 -2.93 -6.99
C PRO A 185 5.47 -3.53 -8.33
N ILE A 186 4.22 -3.97 -8.46
CA ILE A 186 3.68 -4.57 -9.68
C ILE A 186 2.43 -3.80 -10.11
N ILE A 187 2.43 -3.32 -11.34
CA ILE A 187 1.27 -2.64 -11.96
C ILE A 187 0.44 -3.68 -12.71
N THR A 188 -0.74 -4.02 -12.21
CA THR A 188 -1.60 -5.03 -12.85
C THR A 188 -2.46 -4.47 -13.97
N ALA A 189 -2.85 -3.21 -13.86
CA ALA A 189 -3.52 -2.49 -14.93
C ALA A 189 -3.16 -1.01 -14.89
N VAL A 190 -3.02 -0.39 -16.06
CA VAL A 190 -2.82 1.06 -16.17
C VAL A 190 -3.57 1.58 -17.38
N ARG A 191 -4.28 2.70 -17.21
CA ARG A 191 -5.00 3.36 -18.31
C ARG A 191 -4.97 4.87 -18.17
N CYS A 192 -4.99 5.56 -19.30
CA CYS A 192 -5.14 7.02 -19.34
C CYS A 192 -6.63 7.39 -19.25
N ILE A 193 -7.00 8.12 -18.19
CA ILE A 193 -8.37 8.58 -17.97
C ILE A 193 -8.60 10.01 -18.45
N GLN A 194 -7.56 10.85 -18.42
CA GLN A 194 -7.60 12.21 -18.94
C GLN A 194 -6.30 12.54 -19.67
N PHE A 195 -6.41 13.21 -20.81
CA PHE A 195 -5.26 13.64 -21.61
C PHE A 195 -5.55 15.02 -22.20
N ALA A 196 -4.90 16.05 -21.65
CA ALA A 196 -5.07 17.43 -22.06
C ALA A 196 -3.72 18.14 -21.86
N LEU A 197 -2.86 18.10 -22.89
CA LEU A 197 -1.48 18.58 -22.80
C LEU A 197 -1.38 19.99 -22.18
N PRO A 198 -0.37 20.24 -21.33
CA PRO A 198 0.69 19.30 -20.90
C PRO A 198 0.26 18.31 -19.80
N GLU A 199 -0.99 18.33 -19.38
CA GLU A 199 -1.51 17.52 -18.27
C GLU A 199 -2.07 16.17 -18.74
N PHE A 200 -1.93 15.17 -17.89
CA PHE A 200 -2.57 13.88 -18.07
C PHE A 200 -2.88 13.23 -16.73
N GLN A 201 -3.78 12.26 -16.75
CA GLN A 201 -4.17 11.51 -15.57
C GLN A 201 -4.28 10.03 -15.90
N LEU A 202 -3.71 9.21 -15.03
CA LEU A 202 -3.70 7.76 -15.11
C LEU A 202 -4.53 7.15 -13.98
N GLU A 203 -5.20 6.06 -14.28
CA GLU A 203 -5.67 5.12 -13.27
C GLU A 203 -4.74 3.92 -13.26
N ILE A 204 -4.17 3.62 -12.10
CA ILE A 204 -3.16 2.58 -11.89
C ILE A 204 -3.66 1.61 -10.84
N HIS A 205 -3.71 0.34 -11.20
CA HIS A 205 -3.97 -0.78 -10.30
C HIS A 205 -2.64 -1.44 -10.01
N CYS A 206 -2.28 -1.55 -8.74
CA CYS A 206 -0.98 -2.05 -8.35
C CYS A 206 -1.01 -2.86 -7.05
N LEU A 207 0.12 -3.54 -6.83
CA LEU A 207 0.44 -4.36 -5.68
C LEU A 207 1.81 -3.96 -5.15
N HIS A 208 1.98 -3.99 -3.83
CA HIS A 208 3.25 -3.72 -3.14
C HIS A 208 3.90 -2.40 -3.55
N GLU A 209 3.10 -1.40 -3.93
CA GLU A 209 3.63 -0.13 -4.39
C GLU A 209 4.03 0.82 -3.25
N THR A 210 4.71 1.88 -3.65
CA THR A 210 4.89 3.06 -2.80
C THR A 210 4.45 4.30 -3.60
N GLN A 211 4.02 5.36 -2.91
CA GLN A 211 3.64 6.60 -3.57
C GLN A 211 4.84 7.29 -4.24
N GLN A 212 6.06 7.03 -3.76
CA GLN A 212 7.28 7.45 -4.45
C GLN A 212 7.50 6.69 -5.76
N TYR A 213 7.22 5.38 -5.79
CA TYR A 213 7.29 4.59 -7.01
C TYR A 213 6.32 5.11 -8.08
N LEU A 214 5.07 5.44 -7.72
CA LEU A 214 4.11 6.01 -8.67
C LEU A 214 4.57 7.36 -9.26
N ARG A 215 5.25 8.20 -8.45
CA ARG A 215 5.84 9.45 -8.94
C ARG A 215 7.00 9.20 -9.90
N LYS A 216 7.87 8.24 -9.57
CA LYS A 216 8.97 7.82 -10.45
C LYS A 216 8.46 7.25 -11.78
N LEU A 217 7.38 6.46 -11.74
CA LEU A 217 6.74 5.92 -12.95
C LEU A 217 6.28 7.02 -13.90
N VAL A 218 5.67 8.09 -13.39
CA VAL A 218 5.27 9.25 -14.21
C VAL A 218 6.50 9.87 -14.90
N HIS A 219 7.59 10.02 -14.17
CA HIS A 219 8.84 10.52 -14.73
C HIS A 219 9.40 9.60 -15.84
N GLU A 220 9.44 8.28 -15.60
CA GLU A 220 9.87 7.28 -16.58
C GLU A 220 9.00 7.29 -17.85
N ILE A 221 7.68 7.44 -17.72
CA ILE A 221 6.78 7.62 -18.87
C ILE A 221 7.16 8.86 -19.69
N GLY A 222 7.51 9.96 -19.03
CA GLY A 222 8.00 11.17 -19.71
C GLY A 222 9.25 10.88 -20.54
N LEU A 223 10.24 10.18 -19.95
CA LEU A 223 11.50 9.83 -20.61
C LEU A 223 11.28 8.93 -21.85
N GLU A 224 10.42 7.92 -21.74
CA GLU A 224 10.05 7.04 -22.86
C GLU A 224 9.38 7.79 -24.01
N LEU A 225 8.66 8.87 -23.70
CA LEU A 225 8.06 9.78 -24.69
C LEU A 225 9.04 10.82 -25.23
N LYS A 226 10.34 10.71 -24.93
CA LYS A 226 11.39 11.67 -25.30
C LYS A 226 11.10 13.08 -24.78
N SER A 227 10.58 13.17 -23.57
CA SER A 227 10.30 14.41 -22.85
C SER A 227 10.62 14.18 -21.37
N SER A 228 10.13 15.06 -20.51
CA SER A 228 10.17 14.89 -19.06
C SER A 228 8.76 14.99 -18.51
N ALA A 229 8.52 14.35 -17.37
CA ALA A 229 7.29 14.57 -16.63
C ALA A 229 7.54 14.61 -15.12
N VAL A 230 6.68 15.35 -14.44
CA VAL A 230 6.56 15.35 -12.98
C VAL A 230 5.18 14.86 -12.58
N CYS A 231 5.09 14.24 -11.41
CA CYS A 231 3.82 13.87 -10.83
C CYS A 231 3.22 15.04 -10.04
N THR A 232 2.00 15.42 -10.39
CA THR A 232 1.25 16.52 -9.75
C THR A 232 0.34 16.02 -8.64
N GLN A 233 -0.13 14.78 -8.73
CA GLN A 233 -1.09 14.22 -7.78
C GLN A 233 -0.95 12.71 -7.68
N VAL A 234 -1.02 12.19 -6.46
CA VAL A 234 -1.24 10.76 -6.18
C VAL A 234 -2.44 10.65 -5.25
N ARG A 235 -3.52 10.02 -5.71
CA ARG A 235 -4.73 9.80 -4.91
C ARG A 235 -5.10 8.33 -4.90
N ARG A 236 -5.03 7.66 -3.74
CA ARG A 236 -5.53 6.29 -3.59
C ARG A 236 -7.05 6.29 -3.55
N ILE A 237 -7.68 5.71 -4.57
CA ILE A 237 -9.14 5.61 -4.66
C ILE A 237 -9.68 4.28 -4.11
N ARG A 238 -8.82 3.26 -3.99
CA ARG A 238 -9.17 1.96 -3.41
C ARG A 238 -7.99 1.35 -2.68
N ASP A 239 -8.25 0.76 -1.52
CA ASP A 239 -7.31 -0.02 -0.72
C ASP A 239 -7.97 -1.35 -0.36
N GLY A 240 -7.74 -2.38 -1.18
CA GLY A 240 -8.40 -3.68 -1.06
C GLY A 240 -9.91 -3.58 -1.23
N VAL A 241 -10.66 -3.82 -0.15
CA VAL A 241 -12.14 -3.75 -0.15
C VAL A 241 -12.68 -2.33 -0.01
N PHE A 242 -11.87 -1.41 0.51
CA PHE A 242 -12.31 -0.07 0.87
C PHE A 242 -12.14 0.88 -0.31
N THR A 243 -13.18 1.60 -0.67
CA THR A 243 -13.14 2.65 -1.71
C THR A 243 -13.25 4.05 -1.10
N VAL A 244 -13.15 5.08 -1.93
CA VAL A 244 -13.34 6.49 -1.49
C VAL A 244 -14.70 6.70 -0.83
N ASP A 245 -15.73 5.99 -1.30
CA ASP A 245 -17.10 6.13 -0.78
C ASP A 245 -17.24 5.59 0.64
N ASP A 246 -16.38 4.65 1.03
CA ASP A 246 -16.31 4.12 2.39
C ASP A 246 -15.49 5.01 3.34
N ALA A 247 -14.74 5.98 2.79
CA ALA A 247 -13.79 6.76 3.57
C ALA A 247 -14.46 7.92 4.30
N LEU A 248 -14.22 8.00 5.61
CA LEU A 248 -14.65 9.14 6.41
C LEU A 248 -13.72 10.35 6.19
N PRO A 249 -14.26 11.51 5.74
CA PRO A 249 -13.47 12.72 5.65
C PRO A 249 -13.02 13.16 7.05
N ARG A 250 -11.88 13.87 7.13
CA ARG A 250 -11.27 14.27 8.40
C ARG A 250 -12.21 15.09 9.30
N THR A 251 -13.14 15.83 8.71
CA THR A 251 -14.16 16.61 9.44
C THR A 251 -15.16 15.75 10.21
N GLN A 252 -15.29 14.47 9.85
CA GLN A 252 -16.24 13.51 10.44
C GLN A 252 -15.55 12.48 11.34
N TRP A 253 -14.31 12.72 11.78
CA TRP A 253 -13.58 11.82 12.68
C TRP A 253 -14.08 11.93 14.13
N ASN A 254 -15.31 11.50 14.35
CA ASN A 254 -15.92 11.34 15.68
C ASN A 254 -16.24 9.86 15.92
N LEU A 255 -16.42 9.48 17.19
CA LEU A 255 -16.63 8.08 17.57
C LEU A 255 -17.85 7.45 16.88
N GLN A 256 -18.96 8.17 16.79
CA GLN A 256 -20.21 7.67 16.23
C GLN A 256 -20.05 7.37 14.73
N SER A 257 -19.50 8.32 13.97
CA SER A 257 -19.22 8.14 12.55
C SER A 257 -18.25 7.00 12.29
N ILE A 258 -17.20 6.86 13.13
CA ILE A 258 -16.25 5.75 13.02
C ILE A 258 -16.94 4.40 13.29
N GLN A 259 -17.77 4.31 14.32
CA GLN A 259 -18.54 3.08 14.63
C GLN A 259 -19.48 2.71 13.48
N GLU A 260 -20.17 3.70 12.90
CA GLU A 260 -21.06 3.50 11.76
C GLU A 260 -20.30 3.00 10.53
N ALA A 261 -19.18 3.64 10.20
CA ALA A 261 -18.35 3.23 9.08
C ALA A 261 -17.79 1.81 9.26
N ILE A 262 -17.39 1.43 10.49
CA ILE A 262 -16.95 0.06 10.78
C ILE A 262 -18.10 -0.91 10.52
N ARG A 263 -19.32 -0.65 11.04
CA ARG A 263 -20.48 -1.52 10.85
C ARG A 263 -20.85 -1.68 9.37
N ASN A 264 -20.86 -0.59 8.62
CA ASN A 264 -21.20 -0.60 7.19
C ASN A 264 -20.19 -1.39 6.35
N CYS A 265 -18.92 -1.40 6.76
CA CYS A 265 -17.88 -2.13 6.08
C CYS A 265 -17.75 -3.60 6.50
N GLN A 266 -18.37 -4.05 7.59
CA GLN A 266 -18.21 -5.42 8.10
C GLN A 266 -18.59 -6.47 7.06
N LEU A 267 -19.78 -6.35 6.45
CA LEU A 267 -20.24 -7.30 5.44
C LEU A 267 -19.34 -7.33 4.20
N LYS A 268 -18.83 -6.16 3.77
CA LYS A 268 -17.90 -6.06 2.65
C LYS A 268 -16.59 -6.79 2.93
N VAL A 269 -16.04 -6.60 4.12
CA VAL A 269 -14.80 -7.26 4.57
C VAL A 269 -14.99 -8.77 4.65
N GLU A 270 -16.08 -9.22 5.29
CA GLU A 270 -16.38 -10.65 5.46
C GLU A 270 -16.54 -11.35 4.11
N THR A 271 -17.32 -10.75 3.20
CA THR A 271 -17.52 -11.28 1.84
C THR A 271 -16.21 -11.40 1.06
N GLU A 272 -15.31 -10.41 1.16
CA GLU A 272 -14.04 -10.47 0.43
C GLU A 272 -13.05 -11.45 1.07
N LEU A 273 -13.04 -11.54 2.41
CA LEU A 273 -12.24 -12.53 3.11
C LEU A 273 -12.66 -13.95 2.71
N GLU A 274 -13.97 -14.24 2.62
CA GLU A 274 -14.47 -15.54 2.13
C GLU A 274 -14.01 -15.83 0.69
N LYS A 275 -14.10 -14.84 -0.21
CA LYS A 275 -13.63 -14.98 -1.60
C LYS A 275 -12.13 -15.19 -1.72
N THR A 276 -11.35 -14.57 -0.83
CA THR A 276 -9.89 -14.62 -0.87
C THR A 276 -9.35 -15.86 -0.12
N LEU A 277 -10.10 -16.43 0.83
CA LEU A 277 -9.66 -17.49 1.75
C LEU A 277 -10.36 -18.87 1.59
N GLY A 278 -11.19 -19.12 0.57
CA GLY A 278 -11.75 -20.47 0.29
C GLY A 278 -11.73 -20.81 -1.21
N HIS A 279 -11.37 -22.01 -1.70
CA HIS A 279 -11.35 -23.38 -1.14
C HIS A 279 -9.94 -23.93 -0.83
N GLY A 280 -9.57 -24.00 0.46
CA GLY A 280 -8.54 -24.90 0.94
C GLY A 280 -9.06 -25.60 2.18
N GLU A 281 -9.00 -26.93 2.24
CA GLU A 281 -9.54 -27.77 3.34
C GLU A 281 -8.92 -27.50 4.74
N ASN A 282 -8.07 -26.48 4.89
CA ASN A 282 -7.50 -26.01 6.15
C ASN A 282 -7.62 -24.48 6.31
N SER A 283 -8.80 -23.92 6.01
CA SER A 283 -9.05 -22.49 6.23
C SER A 283 -9.54 -22.24 7.67
N PRO A 284 -9.02 -21.22 8.39
CA PRO A 284 -9.40 -20.89 9.78
C PRO A 284 -10.87 -20.47 9.93
N VAL A 285 -11.62 -20.36 8.84
CA VAL A 285 -13.06 -20.10 8.82
C VAL A 285 -13.87 -21.30 9.33
N HIS A 286 -13.38 -22.54 9.14
CA HIS A 286 -14.11 -23.72 9.64
C HIS A 286 -14.00 -23.92 11.17
N GLN A 287 -13.00 -23.31 11.82
CA GLN A 287 -12.87 -23.33 13.28
C GLN A 287 -13.78 -22.31 13.97
N LEU A 288 -14.39 -21.37 13.24
CA LEU A 288 -15.34 -20.40 13.80
C LEU A 288 -16.80 -20.90 13.79
N GLY A 289 -17.13 -21.89 12.94
CA GLY A 289 -18.49 -22.44 12.81
C GLY A 289 -18.82 -23.62 13.72
N GLY A 290 -17.82 -24.40 14.15
CA GLY A 290 -18.03 -25.59 15.01
C GLY A 290 -18.41 -25.25 16.45
N ASP A 291 -17.84 -24.17 17.00
CA ASP A 291 -17.98 -23.80 18.42
C ASP A 291 -19.36 -23.19 18.76
N MET A 292 -20.16 -22.78 17.76
CA MET A 292 -21.52 -22.26 17.99
C MET A 292 -22.57 -23.36 18.21
N ALA A 293 -22.33 -24.59 17.75
CA ALA A 293 -23.33 -25.66 17.82
C ALA A 293 -23.28 -26.48 19.12
N GLU A 294 -22.13 -26.57 19.79
CA GLU A 294 -22.00 -27.31 21.06
C GLU A 294 -22.44 -26.51 22.29
N HIS A 295 -22.20 -25.19 22.32
CA HIS A 295 -22.59 -24.38 23.48
C HIS A 295 -24.11 -24.15 23.61
N ALA A 296 -24.88 -24.25 22.51
CA ALA A 296 -26.33 -24.10 22.55
C ALA A 296 -27.10 -25.33 23.09
N ARG A 297 -26.40 -26.45 23.37
CA ARG A 297 -27.02 -27.64 23.98
C ARG A 297 -26.83 -27.75 25.49
N GLN A 298 -25.95 -26.94 26.09
CA GLN A 298 -25.64 -27.00 27.52
C GLN A 298 -26.29 -25.92 28.38
N GLU A 299 -26.98 -24.95 27.78
CA GLU A 299 -27.80 -23.98 28.51
C GLU A 299 -29.26 -24.03 28.03
N ARG A 300 -29.99 -25.05 28.47
CA ARG A 300 -31.41 -24.92 28.78
C ARG A 300 -31.59 -25.36 30.24
N PRO A 301 -32.40 -24.62 31.02
CA PRO A 301 -32.52 -24.80 32.47
C PRO A 301 -33.00 -26.20 32.87
#